data_AF-A0A832H5F6-F1
#
_entry.id   AF-A0A832H5F6-F1
#
_cell.length_a   1.000
_cell.length_b   1.000
_cell.length_c   1.000
_cell.angle_alpha   90.00
_cell.angle_beta   90.00
_cell.angle_gamma   90.00
#
_symmetry.space_group_name_H-M   'P 1'
#
loop_
_entity.id
_entity.type
_entity.pdbx_description
1 polymer ?
#
loop_
_entity_poly.entity_id
_entity_poly.type
_entity_poly.pdbx_seq_one_letter_code
_entity_poly.pdbx_strand_id
1 'polypeptide(L)'
;MRPQDSTWQGCFGYWQNLFIRENLLPLGHAAWQGFITQGRGMVVCDVVLVDAKSVDWNSDIVEYTLQFVPLPNISAYLQSLNLEVTLIERLIDTVQTYDLTQAILLLIYENGRADINLLQNLKVSPMDCYQQVQQRWVEFQLDQSPGDLYEQRL
;
A
#
# COMPACT_ATOMS: atom_id res chain seq x y z
N MET A 1 -14.32 -26.28 -19.18
CA MET A 1 -15.45 -26.35 -18.21
C MET A 1 -14.91 -26.08 -16.82
N ARG A 2 -15.34 -25.00 -16.18
CA ARG A 2 -15.46 -24.90 -14.71
C ARG A 2 -16.85 -25.46 -14.32
N PRO A 3 -17.16 -25.82 -13.05
CA PRO A 3 -16.49 -25.42 -11.80
C PRO A 3 -16.28 -26.56 -10.77
N GLN A 4 -15.42 -26.31 -9.78
CA GLN A 4 -15.68 -26.73 -8.40
C GLN A 4 -15.16 -25.65 -7.46
N ASP A 5 -16.08 -24.75 -7.10
CA ASP A 5 -16.07 -24.02 -5.84
C ASP A 5 -16.17 -25.04 -4.72
N SER A 6 -15.05 -25.38 -4.11
CA SER A 6 -15.08 -26.12 -2.86
C SER A 6 -13.89 -25.68 -2.02
N THR A 7 -14.24 -25.19 -0.84
CA THR A 7 -13.37 -24.76 0.27
C THR A 7 -12.76 -23.36 0.14
N TRP A 8 -13.63 -22.35 0.26
CA TRP A 8 -13.32 -21.11 0.99
C TRP A 8 -12.88 -21.47 2.43
N GLN A 9 -11.64 -21.94 2.56
CA GLN A 9 -10.94 -22.10 3.82
C GLN A 9 -10.21 -20.79 4.10
N GLY A 10 -10.61 -20.06 5.13
CA GLY A 10 -9.93 -18.82 5.46
C GLY A 10 -10.45 -18.06 6.67
N CYS A 11 -10.87 -18.73 7.75
CA CYS A 11 -11.07 -18.02 9.02
C CYS A 11 -9.76 -17.44 9.61
N PHE A 12 -8.62 -17.47 8.92
CA PHE A 12 -7.32 -17.06 9.46
C PHE A 12 -6.32 -16.67 8.33
N GLY A 13 -5.85 -15.42 8.31
CA GLY A 13 -4.45 -15.11 7.98
C GLY A 13 -4.04 -14.61 6.59
N TYR A 14 -4.94 -14.31 5.65
CA TYR A 14 -4.56 -13.84 4.29
C TYR A 14 -5.18 -12.50 3.86
N TRP A 15 -5.68 -11.71 4.82
CA TRP A 15 -6.32 -10.44 4.51
C TRP A 15 -5.36 -9.47 3.83
N GLN A 16 -4.06 -9.53 4.13
CA GLN A 16 -3.03 -8.69 3.52
C GLN A 16 -3.02 -8.86 2.00
N ASN A 17 -3.16 -10.08 1.50
CA ASN A 17 -3.21 -10.34 0.05
C ASN A 17 -4.47 -9.74 -0.60
N LEU A 18 -5.61 -9.79 0.09
CA LEU A 18 -6.84 -9.15 -0.37
C LEU A 18 -6.69 -7.62 -0.35
N PHE A 19 -6.19 -7.06 0.75
CA PHE A 19 -5.89 -5.65 0.89
C PHE A 19 -4.96 -5.15 -0.22
N ILE A 20 -3.85 -5.84 -0.48
CA ILE A 20 -2.90 -5.50 -1.56
C ILE A 20 -3.59 -5.54 -2.92
N ARG A 21 -4.43 -6.55 -3.17
CA ARG A 21 -5.14 -6.69 -4.44
C ARG A 21 -6.12 -5.54 -4.67
N GLU A 22 -6.93 -5.20 -3.67
CA GLU A 22 -7.95 -4.15 -3.78
C GLU A 22 -7.32 -2.74 -3.77
N ASN A 23 -6.14 -2.57 -3.16
CA ASN A 23 -5.45 -1.29 -3.05
C ASN A 23 -4.20 -1.18 -3.94
N LEU A 24 -4.08 -2.00 -4.98
CA LEU A 24 -2.88 -2.00 -5.82
C LEU A 24 -2.64 -0.65 -6.52
N LEU A 25 -3.70 0.04 -6.96
CA LEU A 25 -3.60 1.36 -7.59
C LEU A 25 -3.01 2.43 -6.65
N PRO A 26 -3.57 2.70 -5.45
CA PRO A 26 -2.99 3.67 -4.54
C PRO A 26 -1.59 3.27 -4.05
N LEU A 27 -1.33 1.97 -3.83
CA LEU A 27 0.00 1.47 -3.46
C LEU A 27 1.04 1.73 -4.57
N GLY A 28 0.70 1.41 -5.82
CA GLY A 28 1.58 1.64 -6.97
C GLY A 28 1.80 3.12 -7.26
N HIS A 29 0.76 3.94 -7.14
CA HIS A 29 0.87 5.40 -7.25
C HIS A 29 1.82 5.97 -6.18
N ALA A 30 1.65 5.58 -4.91
CA ALA A 30 2.53 6.02 -3.82
C ALA A 30 3.98 5.58 -4.04
N ALA A 31 4.20 4.35 -4.50
CA ALA A 31 5.53 3.83 -4.82
C ALA A 31 6.22 4.68 -5.89
N TRP A 32 5.53 4.93 -7.00
CA TRP A 32 6.11 5.66 -8.12
C TRP A 32 6.27 7.15 -7.82
N GLN A 33 5.28 7.78 -7.18
CA GLN A 33 5.38 9.18 -6.74
C GLN A 33 6.53 9.37 -5.75
N GLY A 34 6.69 8.46 -4.80
CA GLY A 34 7.83 8.46 -3.87
C GLY A 34 9.15 8.32 -4.60
N PHE A 35 9.24 7.40 -5.57
CA PHE A 35 10.43 7.21 -6.38
C PHE A 35 10.84 8.47 -7.15
N ILE A 36 9.92 9.09 -7.88
CA ILE A 36 10.24 10.28 -8.69
C ILE A 36 10.62 11.51 -7.83
N THR A 37 10.15 11.56 -6.57
CA THR A 37 10.39 12.71 -5.68
C THR A 37 11.59 12.52 -4.76
N GLN A 38 11.87 11.29 -4.32
CA GLN A 38 12.82 11.00 -3.24
C GLN A 38 13.82 9.89 -3.59
N GLY A 39 13.73 9.27 -4.77
CA GLY A 39 14.59 8.18 -5.20
C GLY A 39 14.17 6.82 -4.64
N ARG A 40 15.10 5.87 -4.54
CA ARG A 40 14.81 4.50 -4.07
C ARG A 40 14.23 4.53 -2.65
N GLY A 41 13.26 3.67 -2.38
CA GLY A 41 12.62 3.56 -1.08
C GLY A 41 11.64 2.41 -1.00
N MET A 42 10.76 2.44 0.00
CA MET A 42 9.68 1.48 0.20
C MET A 42 8.37 2.19 0.50
N VAL A 43 7.26 1.54 0.18
CA VAL A 43 5.92 1.98 0.61
C VAL A 43 5.62 1.35 1.96
N VAL A 44 5.07 2.16 2.86
CA VAL A 44 4.56 1.74 4.15
C VAL A 44 3.07 2.02 4.17
N CYS A 45 2.31 1.03 4.63
CA CYS A 45 0.89 1.09 4.84
C CYS A 45 0.57 0.77 6.30
N ASP A 46 0.11 1.77 7.06
CA ASP A 46 -0.38 1.57 8.42
C ASP A 46 -1.89 1.32 8.35
N VAL A 47 -2.34 0.13 8.72
CA VAL A 47 -3.75 -0.27 8.63
C VAL A 47 -4.38 -0.19 10.03
N VAL A 48 -5.44 0.60 10.15
CA VAL A 48 -6.14 0.81 11.42
C VAL A 48 -7.27 -0.22 11.52
N LEU A 49 -7.08 -1.25 12.34
CA LEU A 49 -8.08 -2.30 12.57
C LEU A 49 -8.37 -2.45 14.05
N VAL A 50 -9.64 -2.29 14.42
CA VAL A 50 -10.13 -2.59 15.78
C VAL A 50 -10.31 -4.10 15.96
N ASP A 51 -10.80 -4.80 14.93
CA ASP A 51 -10.86 -6.27 14.88
C ASP A 51 -10.82 -6.77 13.43
N ALA A 52 -9.66 -7.23 12.98
CA ALA A 52 -9.46 -7.79 11.65
C ALA A 52 -10.38 -8.98 11.32
N LYS A 53 -10.97 -9.64 12.33
CA LYS A 53 -11.92 -10.77 12.15
C LYS A 53 -13.33 -10.32 11.78
N SER A 54 -13.65 -9.04 12.02
CA SER A 54 -14.99 -8.48 11.77
C SER A 54 -15.13 -7.81 10.40
N VAL A 55 -14.02 -7.65 9.68
CA VAL A 55 -13.95 -6.94 8.39
C VAL A 55 -14.21 -7.91 7.23
N ASP A 56 -15.22 -7.60 6.42
CA ASP A 56 -15.35 -8.18 5.08
C ASP A 56 -14.43 -7.43 4.10
N TRP A 57 -13.26 -7.99 3.86
CA TRP A 57 -12.23 -7.42 2.99
C TRP A 57 -12.63 -7.24 1.52
N ASN A 58 -13.82 -7.72 1.10
CA ASN A 58 -14.35 -7.48 -0.23
C ASN A 58 -15.30 -6.28 -0.31
N SER A 59 -15.87 -5.84 0.80
CA SER A 59 -16.91 -4.80 0.83
C SER A 59 -16.65 -3.67 1.80
N ASP A 60 -15.92 -3.94 2.88
CA ASP A 60 -15.70 -2.98 3.94
C ASP A 60 -14.55 -2.05 3.57
N ILE A 61 -14.79 -0.76 3.82
CA ILE A 61 -13.75 0.26 3.69
C ILE A 61 -12.88 0.16 4.94
N VAL A 62 -11.62 -0.18 4.74
CA VAL A 62 -10.61 -0.22 5.80
C VAL A 62 -9.81 1.07 5.75
N GLU A 63 -9.72 1.75 6.90
CA GLU A 63 -8.89 2.94 7.03
C GLU A 63 -7.41 2.55 7.07
N TYR A 64 -6.62 3.23 6.25
CA TYR A 64 -5.17 3.08 6.23
C TYR A 64 -4.49 4.38 5.84
N THR A 65 -3.23 4.52 6.23
CA THR A 65 -2.37 5.60 5.75
C THR A 65 -1.24 5.04 4.90
N LEU A 66 -0.95 5.72 3.78
CA LEU A 66 0.19 5.40 2.93
C LEU A 66 1.27 6.46 3.07
N GLN A 67 2.50 5.98 3.23
CA GLN A 67 3.68 6.82 3.19
C GLN A 67 4.81 6.15 2.41
N PHE A 68 5.66 6.96 1.79
CA PHE A 68 6.88 6.48 1.15
C PHE A 68 8.08 6.78 2.04
N VAL A 69 8.86 5.77 2.39
CA VAL A 69 10.07 5.91 3.18
C VAL A 69 11.28 5.80 2.24
N PRO A 70 12.04 6.88 2.02
CA PRO A 70 13.19 6.86 1.14
C PRO A 70 14.36 6.10 1.77
N LEU A 71 15.22 5.52 0.94
CA LEU A 71 16.36 4.68 1.33
C LEU A 71 17.20 5.24 2.51
N PRO A 72 17.56 6.55 2.56
CA PRO A 72 18.32 7.09 3.68
C PRO A 72 17.61 6.99 5.04
N ASN A 73 16.28 6.88 5.04
CA ASN A 73 15.45 6.90 6.25
C ASN A 73 14.96 5.50 6.66
N ILE A 74 15.12 4.48 5.80
CA ILE A 74 14.58 3.13 6.03
C ILE A 74 15.14 2.52 7.31
N SER A 75 16.45 2.64 7.56
CA SER A 75 17.06 2.06 8.77
C SER A 75 16.42 2.60 10.04
N ALA A 76 16.35 3.93 10.17
CA ALA A 76 15.74 4.59 11.32
C ALA A 76 14.25 4.24 11.48
N TYR A 77 13.51 4.19 10.36
CA TYR A 77 12.11 3.82 10.35
C TYR A 77 11.89 2.39 10.85
N LEU A 78 12.61 1.40 10.30
CA LEU A 78 12.45 -0.01 10.68
C LEU A 78 12.95 -0.30 12.11
N GLN A 79 13.97 0.44 12.59
CA GLN A 79 14.39 0.39 13.99
C GLN A 79 13.29 0.86 14.93
N SER A 80 12.52 1.89 14.55
CA SER A 80 11.38 2.37 15.35
C SER A 80 10.26 1.33 15.50
N LEU A 81 10.19 0.36 14.56
CA LEU A 81 9.27 -0.78 14.61
C LEU A 81 9.84 -1.99 15.38
N ASN A 82 11.02 -1.87 16.00
CA ASN A 82 11.73 -2.94 16.70
C ASN A 82 12.04 -4.17 15.83
N LEU A 83 12.32 -3.98 14.53
CA LEU A 83 12.77 -5.07 13.67
C LEU A 83 14.24 -5.43 13.92
N GLU A 84 14.57 -6.70 13.67
CA GLU A 84 15.93 -7.22 13.81
C GLU A 84 16.90 -6.53 12.85
N VAL A 85 18.10 -6.17 13.33
CA VAL A 85 19.14 -5.48 12.53
C VAL A 85 19.47 -6.25 11.24
N THR A 86 19.56 -7.58 11.29
CA THR A 86 19.87 -8.42 10.12
C THR A 86 18.75 -8.41 9.07
N LEU A 87 17.50 -8.22 9.50
CA LEU A 87 16.37 -8.02 8.59
C LEU A 87 16.44 -6.63 7.95
N ILE A 88 16.77 -5.60 8.73
CA ILE A 88 16.93 -4.23 8.24
C ILE A 88 18.02 -4.15 7.16
N GLU A 89 19.18 -4.78 7.39
CA GLU A 89 20.28 -4.84 6.41
C GLU A 89 19.82 -5.49 5.10
N ARG A 90 19.15 -6.66 5.16
CA ARG A 90 18.60 -7.34 3.98
C ARG A 90 17.57 -6.49 3.23
N LEU A 91 16.76 -5.72 3.94
CA LEU A 91 15.77 -4.84 3.32
C LEU A 91 16.44 -3.65 2.64
N ILE A 92 17.48 -3.07 3.25
CA ILE A 92 18.29 -2.02 2.62
C ILE A 92 18.90 -2.53 1.31
N ASP A 93 19.50 -3.73 1.32
CA ASP A 93 20.05 -4.35 0.11
C ASP A 93 18.97 -4.59 -0.95
N THR A 94 17.79 -5.04 -0.53
CA THR A 94 16.64 -5.22 -1.43
C THR A 94 16.23 -3.88 -2.06
N VAL A 95 16.12 -2.80 -1.28
CA VAL A 95 15.75 -1.45 -1.77
C VAL A 95 16.75 -0.93 -2.80
N GLN A 96 18.03 -1.20 -2.61
CA GLN A 96 19.09 -0.81 -3.53
C GLN A 96 19.01 -1.53 -4.88
N THR A 97 18.44 -2.74 -4.93
CA THR A 97 18.57 -3.64 -6.08
C THR A 97 17.26 -3.94 -6.82
N TYR A 98 16.09 -3.79 -6.19
CA TYR A 98 14.83 -4.12 -6.86
C TYR A 98 14.55 -3.21 -8.06
N ASP A 99 13.79 -3.74 -9.03
CA ASP A 99 13.30 -3.02 -10.19
C ASP A 99 12.06 -2.19 -9.83
N LEU A 100 12.26 -0.89 -9.65
CA LEU A 100 11.23 0.10 -9.32
C LEU A 100 10.15 0.23 -10.39
N THR A 101 10.42 -0.18 -11.62
CA THR A 101 9.46 -0.10 -12.73
C THR A 101 8.49 -1.27 -12.74
N GLN A 102 8.82 -2.38 -12.05
CA GLN A 102 8.03 -3.62 -12.08
C GLN A 102 7.67 -4.16 -10.69
N ALA A 103 8.24 -3.60 -9.63
CA ALA A 103 8.07 -4.09 -8.28
C ALA A 103 7.86 -2.97 -7.25
N ILE A 104 7.24 -3.36 -6.14
CA ILE A 104 6.99 -2.49 -4.98
C ILE A 104 7.50 -3.24 -3.75
N LEU A 105 8.41 -2.64 -2.99
CA LEU A 105 8.66 -3.10 -1.62
C LEU A 105 7.64 -2.44 -0.70
N LEU A 106 6.80 -3.26 -0.09
CA LEU A 106 5.68 -2.85 0.75
C LEU A 106 5.87 -3.38 2.18
N LEU A 107 5.70 -2.51 3.17
CA LEU A 107 5.51 -2.88 4.56
C LEU A 107 4.06 -2.56 4.95
N ILE A 108 3.31 -3.55 5.42
CA ILE A 108 2.00 -3.38 6.03
C ILE A 108 2.21 -3.46 7.55
N TYR A 109 1.82 -2.41 8.27
CA TYR A 109 1.89 -2.37 9.72
C TYR A 109 0.48 -2.39 10.32
N GLU A 110 0.23 -3.38 11.17
CA GLU A 110 -1.08 -3.58 11.80
C GLU A 110 -0.87 -4.10 13.22
N ASN A 111 -1.43 -3.39 14.21
CA ASN A 111 -1.45 -3.82 15.62
C ASN A 111 -0.09 -4.32 16.15
N GLY A 112 0.99 -3.60 15.83
CA GLY A 112 2.34 -3.93 16.28
C GLY A 112 3.08 -4.96 15.41
N ARG A 113 2.46 -5.44 14.33
CA ARG A 113 3.01 -6.46 13.44
C ARG A 113 3.34 -5.84 12.09
N ALA A 114 4.58 -6.01 11.65
CA ALA A 114 5.02 -5.66 10.31
C ALA A 114 4.96 -6.90 9.41
N ASP A 115 4.27 -6.78 8.28
CA ASP A 115 4.28 -7.74 7.18
C ASP A 115 4.97 -7.10 5.98
N ILE A 116 6.03 -7.73 5.47
CA ILE A 116 6.90 -7.14 4.45
C ILE A 116 6.85 -7.98 3.19
N ASN A 117 6.48 -7.34 2.09
CA ASN A 117 6.24 -7.98 0.81
C ASN A 117 7.04 -7.28 -0.29
N LEU A 118 7.78 -8.04 -1.09
CA LEU A 118 8.27 -7.57 -2.37
C LEU A 118 7.27 -7.99 -3.44
N LEU A 119 6.40 -7.06 -3.85
CA LEU A 119 5.40 -7.31 -4.87
C LEU A 119 6.06 -7.28 -6.23
N GLN A 120 6.00 -8.39 -6.97
CA GLN A 120 6.58 -8.56 -8.29
C GLN A 120 5.55 -9.15 -9.25
N ASN A 121 5.82 -9.07 -10.56
CA ASN A 121 4.92 -9.56 -11.61
C ASN A 121 3.51 -8.94 -11.48
N LEU A 122 3.48 -7.65 -11.14
CA LEU A 122 2.24 -6.90 -10.97
C LEU A 122 1.50 -6.82 -12.31
N LYS A 123 0.18 -7.00 -12.28
CA LYS A 123 -0.67 -6.85 -13.47
C LYS A 123 -0.68 -5.42 -14.02
N VAL A 124 -0.43 -4.46 -13.15
CA VAL A 124 -0.32 -3.02 -13.45
C VAL A 124 0.96 -2.55 -12.80
N SER A 125 1.87 -1.96 -13.57
CA SER A 125 3.16 -1.50 -13.03
C SER A 125 2.97 -0.30 -12.09
N PRO A 126 3.94 0.02 -11.21
CA PRO A 126 3.86 1.23 -10.37
C PRO A 126 3.70 2.51 -11.19
N MET A 127 4.41 2.61 -12.32
CA MET A 127 4.29 3.73 -13.26
C MET A 127 2.88 3.83 -13.86
N ASP A 128 2.30 2.71 -14.27
CA ASP A 128 0.93 2.70 -14.83
C ASP A 128 -0.11 3.03 -13.76
N CYS A 129 0.09 2.57 -12.51
CA CYS A 129 -0.75 2.96 -11.38
C CYS A 129 -0.71 4.48 -11.19
N TYR A 130 0.49 5.08 -11.21
CA TYR A 130 0.65 6.52 -11.11
C TYR A 130 -0.08 7.27 -12.23
N GLN A 131 0.11 6.84 -13.48
CA GLN A 131 -0.57 7.44 -14.64
C GLN A 131 -2.10 7.35 -14.53
N GLN A 132 -2.62 6.19 -14.12
CA GLN A 132 -4.06 6.00 -13.96
C GLN A 132 -4.66 6.91 -12.88
N VAL A 133 -3.99 7.01 -11.72
CA VAL A 133 -4.43 7.90 -10.64
C VAL A 133 -4.34 9.36 -11.05
N GLN A 134 -3.27 9.78 -11.72
CA GLN A 134 -3.13 11.15 -12.25
C GLN A 134 -4.21 11.50 -13.28
N GLN A 135 -4.56 10.57 -14.18
CA GLN A 135 -5.60 10.78 -15.19
C GLN A 135 -7.00 10.89 -14.60
N ARG A 136 -7.23 10.22 -13.46
CA ARG A 136 -8.50 10.21 -12.75
C ARG A 136 -8.41 10.95 -11.43
N TRP A 137 -7.50 11.93 -11.33
CA TRP A 137 -7.21 12.60 -10.06
C TRP A 137 -8.47 13.16 -9.40
N VAL A 138 -9.45 13.60 -10.20
CA VAL A 138 -10.77 14.05 -9.72
C VAL A 138 -11.55 12.98 -8.94
N GLU A 139 -11.42 11.69 -9.27
CA GLU A 139 -12.03 10.58 -8.54
C GLU A 139 -11.30 10.27 -7.21
N PHE A 140 -10.03 10.68 -7.11
CA PHE A 140 -9.18 10.48 -5.93
C PHE A 140 -9.09 11.74 -5.05
N GLN A 141 -9.46 12.90 -5.58
CA GLN A 141 -9.79 14.09 -4.81
C GLN A 141 -11.17 13.86 -4.18
N LEU A 142 -11.18 13.20 -3.03
CA LEU A 142 -12.29 13.30 -2.08
C LEU A 142 -12.29 14.71 -1.47
N ASP A 143 -12.40 15.75 -2.31
CA ASP A 143 -12.54 17.12 -1.84
C ASP A 143 -14.02 17.41 -1.62
N GLN A 144 -14.33 17.61 -0.34
CA GLN A 144 -15.19 18.67 0.17
C GLN A 144 -16.69 18.48 -0.01
N SER A 145 -17.42 18.63 1.11
CA SER A 145 -18.86 18.49 1.15
C SER A 145 -19.52 19.34 0.06
N PRO A 146 -20.68 18.93 -0.49
CA PRO A 146 -21.46 19.73 -1.44
C PRO A 146 -22.13 20.96 -0.79
N GLY A 147 -21.38 21.73 0.01
CA GLY A 147 -21.79 22.94 0.71
C GLY A 147 -21.09 24.22 0.23
N ASP A 148 -19.88 24.15 -0.32
CA ASP A 148 -19.06 25.36 -0.57
C ASP A 148 -19.30 26.06 -1.92
N LEU A 149 -20.25 25.60 -2.73
CA LEU A 149 -20.59 26.23 -4.02
C LEU A 149 -21.82 27.14 -4.00
N TYR A 150 -22.46 27.35 -2.84
CA TYR A 150 -23.69 28.17 -2.74
C TYR A 150 -23.54 29.55 -2.07
N GLU A 151 -22.37 29.92 -1.52
CA GLU A 151 -22.21 31.22 -0.82
C GLU A 151 -21.28 32.23 -1.51
N GLN A 152 -21.30 32.33 -2.85
CA GLN A 152 -20.67 33.49 -3.54
C GLN A 152 -21.54 34.13 -4.62
N ARG A 153 -22.87 34.09 -4.47
CA ARG A 153 -23.77 35.02 -5.17
C ARG A 153 -24.86 35.54 -4.25
N LEU A 154 -24.48 36.50 -3.39
CA LEU A 154 -25.37 37.58 -2.96
C LEU A 154 -24.54 38.87 -2.81
#